data_AF-A0A7C4UT79-F1
#
_entry.id   AF-A0A7C4UT79-F1
#
_cell.length_a   1.000
_cell.length_b   1.000
_cell.length_c   1.000
_cell.angle_alpha   90.00
_cell.angle_beta   90.00
_cell.angle_gamma   90.00
#
_symmetry.space_group_name_H-M   'P 1'
#
loop_
_entity.id
_entity.type
_entity.pdbx_description
1 polymer ?
#
loop_
_entity_poly.entity_id
_entity_poly.type
_entity_poly.pdbx_seq_one_letter_code
_entity_poly.pdbx_strand_id
1 'polypeptide(L)'
;MNKFSFLARTSILIAFFFFIDKVVAFVRVGIISRIYTDDVGLLDVFNSANNVPDVLFALISGGALAMAFIPLMSEYLTTKSREAAWDLFSRVANLAFLVTGSIAVFVFIFAQQIVDTVI
;
A
#
# COMPACT_ATOMS: atom_id res chain seq x y z
N MET A 1 -14.43 29.92 18.91
CA MET A 1 -14.94 28.63 19.41
C MET A 1 -14.68 27.56 18.36
N ASN A 2 -13.57 26.82 18.47
CA ASN A 2 -13.26 25.73 17.54
C ASN A 2 -14.10 24.50 17.91
N LYS A 3 -15.28 24.35 17.30
CA LYS A 3 -16.27 23.30 17.62
C LYS A 3 -15.97 21.90 17.06
N PHE A 4 -14.72 21.60 16.72
CA PHE A 4 -14.35 20.26 16.24
C PHE A 4 -13.52 19.56 17.30
N SER A 5 -14.01 18.42 17.79
CA SER A 5 -13.25 17.51 18.65
C SER A 5 -11.99 17.03 17.94
N PHE A 6 -10.97 16.61 18.70
CA PHE A 6 -9.75 16.01 18.13
C PHE A 6 -10.09 14.90 17.13
N LEU A 7 -11.05 14.04 17.49
CA LEU A 7 -11.57 12.98 16.62
C LEU A 7 -12.11 13.55 15.30
N ALA A 8 -12.95 14.59 15.34
CA ALA A 8 -13.54 15.16 14.13
C ALA A 8 -12.48 15.76 13.19
N ARG A 9 -11.46 16.43 13.74
CA ARG A 9 -10.35 16.98 12.94
C ARG A 9 -9.52 15.90 12.27
N THR A 10 -9.15 14.86 13.02
CA THR A 10 -8.36 13.75 12.51
C THR A 10 -9.14 12.95 11.46
N SER A 11 -10.45 12.70 11.69
CA SER A 11 -11.30 12.02 10.72
C SER A 11 -11.45 12.83 9.42
N ILE A 12 -11.62 14.15 9.49
CA ILE A 12 -11.68 15.01 8.30
C ILE A 12 -10.35 14.97 7.54
N LEU A 13 -9.23 15.00 8.25
CA LEU A 13 -7.90 14.91 7.64
C LEU A 13 -7.71 13.57 6.90
N ILE A 14 -8.06 12.46 7.55
CA ILE A 14 -8.00 11.12 6.95
C ILE A 14 -8.93 11.04 5.74
N ALA A 15 -10.17 11.53 5.86
CA ALA A 15 -11.14 11.54 4.77
C ALA A 15 -10.66 12.35 3.57
N PHE A 16 -9.98 13.48 3.80
CA PHE A 16 -9.40 14.29 2.74
C PHE A 16 -8.29 13.54 1.97
N PHE A 17 -7.35 12.91 2.68
CA PHE A 17 -6.31 12.11 2.02
C PHE A 17 -6.88 10.90 1.31
N PHE A 18 -7.90 10.25 1.90
CA PHE A 18 -8.60 9.13 1.26
C PHE A 18 -9.36 9.58 0.01
N PHE A 19 -9.95 10.78 0.02
CA PHE A 19 -10.58 11.35 -1.15
C PHE A 19 -9.56 11.58 -2.28
N ILE A 20 -8.38 12.13 -1.96
CA ILE A 20 -7.30 12.29 -2.95
C ILE A 20 -6.87 10.94 -3.53
N ASP A 21 -6.69 9.93 -2.68
CA ASP A 21 -6.39 8.55 -3.12
C ASP A 21 -7.43 8.06 -4.13
N LYS A 22 -8.73 8.24 -3.84
CA LYS A 22 -9.81 7.83 -4.75
C LYS A 22 -9.85 8.62 -6.05
N VAL A 23 -9.55 9.92 -6.03
CA VAL A 23 -9.45 10.72 -7.25
C VAL A 23 -8.32 10.19 -8.13
N VAL A 24 -7.15 9.91 -7.56
CA VAL A 24 -6.01 9.35 -8.30
C VAL A 24 -6.35 7.95 -8.83
N ALA A 25 -6.99 7.10 -8.01
CA ALA A 25 -7.42 5.78 -8.43
C ALA A 25 -8.43 5.83 -9.59
N PHE A 26 -9.36 6.79 -9.56
CA PHE A 26 -10.32 7.01 -10.64
C PHE A 26 -9.64 7.46 -11.94
N VAL A 27 -8.69 8.41 -11.85
CA VAL A 27 -7.89 8.85 -13.00
C VAL A 27 -7.10 7.68 -13.59
N ARG A 28 -6.47 6.85 -12.74
CA ARG A 28 -5.75 5.64 -13.16
C ARG A 28 -6.64 4.70 -13.95
N VAL A 29 -7.85 4.40 -13.44
CA VAL A 29 -8.81 3.54 -14.14
C VAL A 29 -9.20 4.15 -15.50
N GLY A 30 -9.50 5.45 -15.55
CA GLY A 30 -9.83 6.13 -16.80
C GLY A 30 -8.69 6.10 -17.84
N ILE A 31 -7.43 6.21 -17.41
CA ILE A 31 -6.26 6.08 -18.29
C ILE A 31 -6.15 4.65 -18.83
N ILE A 32 -6.23 3.64 -17.95
CA ILE A 32 -6.13 2.22 -18.33
C ILE A 32 -7.26 1.85 -19.29
N SER A 33 -8.50 2.21 -18.98
CA SER A 33 -9.64 1.93 -19.86
C SER A 33 -9.49 2.56 -21.25
N ARG A 34 -8.87 3.75 -21.34
CA ARG A 34 -8.59 4.37 -22.65
C ARG A 34 -7.51 3.64 -23.43
N ILE A 35 -6.45 3.18 -22.77
CA ILE A 35 -5.36 2.43 -23.40
C ILE A 35 -5.86 1.10 -23.97
N TYR A 36 -6.72 0.39 -23.24
CA TYR A 36 -7.22 -0.93 -23.62
C TYR A 36 -8.64 -0.91 -24.22
N THR A 37 -9.10 0.24 -24.77
CA THR A 37 -10.47 0.41 -25.29
C THR A 37 -10.83 -0.64 -26.34
N ASP A 38 -9.88 -1.01 -27.19
CA ASP A 38 -10.10 -1.85 -28.37
C ASP A 38 -9.79 -3.34 -28.13
N ASP A 39 -9.23 -3.69 -26.96
CA ASP A 39 -8.81 -5.06 -26.64
C ASP A 39 -9.12 -5.42 -25.18
N VAL A 40 -10.32 -5.95 -24.97
CA VAL A 40 -10.81 -6.40 -23.66
C VAL A 40 -9.98 -7.55 -23.10
N GLY A 41 -9.41 -8.40 -23.98
CA GLY A 41 -8.56 -9.52 -23.54
C GLY A 41 -7.25 -9.04 -22.91
N LEU A 42 -6.63 -8.01 -23.48
CA LEU A 42 -5.44 -7.38 -22.89
C LEU A 42 -5.74 -6.67 -21.57
N LEU A 43 -6.92 -6.08 -21.42
CA LEU A 43 -7.36 -5.47 -20.15
C LEU A 43 -7.46 -6.52 -19.03
N ASP A 44 -8.03 -7.68 -19.32
CA ASP A 44 -8.14 -8.77 -18.35
C ASP A 44 -6.77 -9.31 -17.94
N VAL A 45 -5.86 -9.51 -18.90
CA VAL A 45 -4.48 -9.93 -18.61
C VAL A 45 -3.75 -8.88 -17.75
N PHE A 46 -3.90 -7.60 -18.07
CA PHE A 46 -3.33 -6.51 -17.29
C PHE A 46 -3.86 -6.51 -15.85
N ASN A 47 -5.17 -6.63 -15.67
CA ASN A 47 -5.78 -6.65 -14.33
C ASN A 47 -5.32 -7.89 -13.54
N SER A 48 -5.31 -9.07 -14.16
CA SER A 48 -4.84 -10.32 -13.55
C SER A 48 -3.37 -10.23 -13.11
N ALA A 49 -2.51 -9.63 -13.93
CA ALA A 49 -1.10 -9.42 -13.60
C ALA A 49 -0.91 -8.49 -12.37
N ASN A 50 -1.82 -7.55 -12.13
CA ASN A 50 -1.75 -6.63 -10.99
C ASN A 50 -2.31 -7.22 -9.69
N ASN A 51 -3.06 -8.33 -9.73
CA ASN A 51 -3.64 -8.93 -8.52
C ASN A 51 -2.58 -9.36 -7.50
N VAL A 52 -1.48 -9.98 -7.96
CA VAL A 52 -0.41 -10.45 -7.05
C VAL A 52 0.28 -9.28 -6.35
N PRO A 53 0.77 -8.24 -7.06
CA PRO A 53 1.26 -7.01 -6.43
C PRO A 53 0.26 -6.36 -5.48
N ASP A 54 -1.02 -6.27 -5.86
CA ASP A 54 -2.06 -5.61 -5.05
C ASP A 54 -2.29 -6.36 -3.72
N VAL A 55 -2.34 -7.69 -3.75
CA VAL A 55 -2.46 -8.52 -2.53
C VAL A 55 -1.25 -8.33 -1.61
N LEU A 56 -0.03 -8.31 -2.18
CA LEU A 56 1.19 -8.08 -1.40
C LEU A 56 1.19 -6.69 -0.75
N PHE A 57 0.80 -5.65 -1.50
CA PHE A 57 0.67 -4.30 -0.98
C PHE A 57 -0.37 -4.21 0.14
N ALA A 58 -1.54 -4.83 -0.05
CA ALA A 58 -2.60 -4.84 0.95
C ALA A 58 -2.17 -5.56 2.24
N LEU A 59 -1.46 -6.69 2.14
CA LEU A 59 -0.94 -7.43 3.29
C LEU A 59 0.04 -6.60 4.13
N ILE A 60 0.91 -5.84 3.47
CA ILE A 60 1.93 -5.04 4.14
C ILE A 60 1.32 -3.75 4.72
N SER A 61 0.57 -3.00 3.91
CA SER A 61 0.01 -1.70 4.30
C SER A 61 -1.17 -1.83 5.28
N GLY A 62 -2.16 -2.66 4.92
CA GLY A 62 -3.38 -2.86 5.71
C GLY A 62 -3.24 -3.90 6.81
N GLY A 63 -2.35 -4.88 6.64
CA GLY A 63 -2.11 -5.91 7.63
C GLY A 63 -1.02 -5.50 8.62
N ALA A 64 0.25 -5.70 8.23
CA ALA A 64 1.39 -5.57 9.12
C ALA A 64 1.61 -4.13 9.64
N LEU A 65 1.57 -3.13 8.74
CA LEU A 65 1.81 -1.74 9.12
C LEU A 65 0.66 -1.18 9.98
N ALA A 66 -0.60 -1.40 9.58
CA ALA A 66 -1.72 -0.88 10.34
C ALA A 66 -1.86 -1.53 11.72
N MET A 67 -1.65 -2.86 11.84
CA MET A 67 -1.86 -3.58 13.10
C MET A 67 -0.67 -3.47 14.07
N ALA A 68 0.57 -3.54 13.58
CA ALA A 68 1.74 -3.57 14.45
C ALA A 68 2.51 -2.26 14.43
N PHE A 69 2.76 -1.67 13.25
CA PHE A 69 3.65 -0.52 13.14
C PHE A 69 3.04 0.78 13.64
N ILE A 70 1.78 1.09 13.32
CA ILE A 70 1.14 2.34 13.77
C ILE A 70 1.09 2.43 15.30
N PRO A 71 0.63 1.40 16.05
CA PRO A 71 0.62 1.45 17.51
C PRO A 71 2.04 1.58 18.08
N LEU A 72 3.00 0.80 17.58
CA LEU A 72 4.38 0.81 18.07
C LEU A 72 5.05 2.16 17.82
N MET A 73 4.84 2.74 16.64
CA MET A 73 5.38 4.06 16.29
C MET A 73 4.76 5.16 17.15
N SER A 74 3.44 5.10 17.38
CA SER A 74 2.75 6.03 18.27
C SER A 74 3.28 5.96 19.71
N GLU A 75 3.57 4.75 20.19
CA GLU A 75 4.20 4.54 21.50
C GLU A 75 5.63 5.11 21.53
N TYR A 76 6.45 4.87 20.51
CA TYR A 76 7.83 5.38 20.47
C TYR A 76 7.89 6.90 20.37
N LEU A 77 6.99 7.52 19.60
CA LEU A 77 6.91 8.99 19.49
C LEU A 77 6.47 9.66 20.80
N THR A 78 5.76 8.96 21.67
CA THR A 78 5.25 9.50 22.93
C THR A 78 6.11 9.16 24.14
N THR A 79 6.77 8.00 24.14
CA THR A 79 7.51 7.47 25.31
C THR A 79 9.03 7.47 25.14
N LYS A 80 9.55 7.60 23.92
CA LYS A 80 10.99 7.52 23.61
C LYS A 80 11.51 8.79 22.93
N SER A 81 12.83 8.87 22.76
CA SER A 81 13.45 9.98 22.03
C SER A 81 13.11 9.92 20.53
N ARG A 82 13.17 11.07 19.85
CA ARG A 82 12.99 11.16 18.40
C ARG A 82 13.96 10.25 17.64
N GLU A 83 15.19 10.11 18.13
CA GLU A 83 16.20 9.21 17.55
C GLU A 83 15.77 7.75 17.64
N ALA A 84 15.23 7.31 18.78
CA ALA A 84 14.73 5.96 18.94
C ALA A 84 13.52 5.68 18.02
N ALA A 85 12.62 6.66 17.85
CA ALA A 85 11.51 6.55 16.88
C ALA A 85 12.03 6.45 15.42
N TRP A 86 13.09 7.18 15.09
CA TRP A 86 13.71 7.12 13.76
C TRP A 86 14.46 5.80 13.53
N ASP A 87 15.14 5.27 14.54
CA ASP A 87 15.77 3.94 14.47
C ASP A 87 14.72 2.85 14.25
N LEU A 88 13.60 2.90 14.98
CA LEU A 88 12.48 1.99 14.77
C LEU A 88 11.93 2.09 13.34
N PHE A 89 11.65 3.31 12.86
CA PHE A 89 11.19 3.54 11.49
C PHE A 89 12.16 2.91 10.48
N SER A 90 13.45 3.19 10.63
CA SER A 90 14.49 2.74 9.71
C SER A 90 14.60 1.22 9.68
N ARG A 91 14.52 0.55 10.83
CA ARG A 91 14.53 -0.91 10.91
C ARG A 91 13.32 -1.53 10.21
N VAL A 92 12.13 -0.99 10.47
CA VAL A 92 10.89 -1.50 9.85
C VAL A 92 10.88 -1.23 8.34
N ALA A 93 11.31 -0.04 7.90
CA ALA A 93 11.41 0.30 6.49
C ALA A 93 12.41 -0.59 5.75
N ASN A 94 13.60 -0.81 6.32
CA ASN A 94 14.59 -1.72 5.76
C ASN A 94 14.08 -3.17 5.72
N LEU A 95 13.40 -3.63 6.78
CA LEU A 95 12.79 -4.96 6.78
C LEU A 95 11.71 -5.09 5.69
N ALA A 96 10.81 -4.10 5.59
CA ALA A 96 9.78 -4.07 4.57
C ALA A 96 10.40 -4.10 3.17
N PHE A 97 11.44 -3.30 2.94
CA PHE A 97 12.18 -3.27 1.68
C PHE A 97 12.86 -4.61 1.35
N LEU A 98 13.52 -5.24 2.32
CA LEU A 98 14.16 -6.54 2.12
C LEU A 98 13.14 -7.64 1.84
N VAL A 99 12.02 -7.66 2.57
CA VAL A 99 10.94 -8.63 2.38
C VAL A 99 10.27 -8.44 1.02
N THR A 100 9.85 -7.22 0.67
CA THR A 100 9.23 -6.96 -0.63
C THR A 100 10.20 -7.18 -1.78
N GLY A 101 11.45 -6.77 -1.64
CA GLY A 101 12.50 -7.01 -2.62
C GLY A 101 12.75 -8.50 -2.83
N SER A 102 12.80 -9.29 -1.75
CA SER A 102 12.97 -10.74 -1.84
C SER A 102 11.77 -11.41 -2.52
N ILE A 103 10.55 -10.99 -2.20
CA ILE A 103 9.33 -11.48 -2.86
C ILE A 103 9.33 -11.08 -4.33
N ALA A 104 9.72 -9.85 -4.67
CA ALA A 104 9.81 -9.40 -6.05
C ALA A 104 10.82 -10.22 -6.86
N VAL A 105 11.99 -10.50 -6.30
CA VAL A 105 13.00 -11.39 -6.92
C VAL A 105 12.45 -12.81 -7.07
N PHE A 106 11.75 -13.34 -6.06
CA PHE A 106 11.11 -14.66 -6.14
C PHE A 106 10.07 -14.71 -7.26
N VAL A 107 9.14 -13.75 -7.30
CA VAL A 107 8.11 -13.65 -8.35
C VAL A 107 8.77 -13.50 -9.73
N PHE A 108 9.86 -12.75 -9.84
CA PHE A 108 10.60 -12.62 -11.09
C PHE A 108 11.20 -13.94 -11.57
N ILE A 109 11.84 -14.70 -10.68
CA ILE A 109 12.44 -16.01 -11.03
C ILE A 109 11.36 -17.04 -11.40
N PHE A 110 10.25 -17.06 -10.66
CA PHE A 110 9.17 -18.03 -10.85
C PHE A 110 8.01 -17.51 -11.70
N ALA A 111 8.24 -16.45 -12.48
CA ALA A 111 7.18 -15.75 -13.21
C ALA A 111 6.39 -16.70 -14.13
N GLN A 112 7.08 -17.56 -14.89
CA GLN A 112 6.43 -18.52 -15.78
C GLN A 112 5.56 -19.52 -15.01
N GLN A 113 6.09 -20.13 -13.95
CA GLN A 113 5.32 -21.10 -13.16
C GLN A 113 4.10 -20.47 -12.47
N ILE A 114 4.25 -19.23 -11.99
CA ILE A 114 3.16 -18.47 -11.37
C ILE A 114 2.08 -18.19 -12.40
N VAL A 115 2.45 -17.72 -13.59
CA VAL A 115 1.49 -17.47 -14.68
C VAL A 115 0.78 -18.77 -15.05
N ASP A 116 1.50 -19.85 -15.35
CA ASP A 116 0.91 -21.10 -15.84
C ASP A 116 0.00 -21.82 -14.82
N THR A 117 0.18 -21.56 -13.52
CA THR A 117 -0.58 -22.24 -12.45
C THR A 117 -1.69 -21.36 -11.86
N VAL A 118 -1.55 -20.03 -11.90
CA VAL A 118 -2.39 -19.09 -11.12
C VAL A 118 -3.17 -18.11 -12.01
N ILE A 119 -2.70 -17.81 -13.22
CA ILE A 119 -3.30 -16.83 -14.15
C ILE A 119 -3.87 -17.56 -15.36
#